data_AF-A0A1M6M9Q7-F1
#
_entry.id   AF-A0A1M6M9Q7-F1
#
_cell.length_a   1.000
_cell.length_b   1.000
_cell.length_c   1.000
_cell.angle_alpha   90.00
_cell.angle_beta   90.00
_cell.angle_gamma   90.00
#
_symmetry.space_group_name_H-M   'P 1'
#
loop_
_entity.id
_entity.type
_entity.pdbx_description
1 polymer ?
#
loop_
_entity_poly.entity_id
_entity_poly.type
_entity_poly.pdbx_seq_one_letter_code
_entity_poly.pdbx_strand_id
1 'polypeptide(L)' 'MLRGIDGQNIFIDDEDREKFMKVLFKGKAKGQFLLYGYCLMNKHVHLLIKEDEEIGTS' A
#
# COMPACT_ATOMS: atom_id res chain seq x y z
N MET A 1 -2.45 3.03 9.14
CA MET A 1 -1.09 3.58 8.92
C MET A 1 -0.12 2.40 8.78
N LEU A 2 0.48 2.19 7.60
CA LEU A 2 1.52 1.17 7.44
C LEU A 2 2.86 1.74 7.92
N ARG A 3 3.49 1.08 8.88
CA ARG A 3 4.77 1.46 9.46
C ARG A 3 5.64 0.23 9.67
N GLY A 4 6.95 0.38 9.52
CA GLY A 4 7.91 -0.68 9.82
C GLY A 4 7.87 -1.06 11.29
N ILE A 5 7.99 -2.36 11.55
CA ILE A 5 8.06 -2.92 12.90
C ILE A 5 9.30 -2.33 13.59
N ASP A 6 9.11 -1.84 14.81
CA ASP A 6 10.18 -1.22 15.62
C ASP A 6 10.84 0.02 14.98
N GLY A 7 10.17 0.67 14.02
CA GLY A 7 10.72 1.85 13.34
C GLY A 7 11.84 1.54 12.34
N GLN A 8 12.02 0.27 12.00
CA GLN A 8 12.94 -0.17 10.95
C GLN A 8 12.48 0.31 9.57
N ASN A 9 13.44 0.39 8.64
CA ASN A 9 13.14 0.69 7.24
C ASN A 9 12.39 -0.49 6.63
N ILE A 10 11.19 -0.23 6.10
CA ILE A 10 10.38 -1.15 5.29
C ILE A 10 11.03 -1.35 3.91
N PHE A 11 11.56 -0.26 3.34
CA PHE A 11 12.24 -0.29 2.05
C PHE A 11 13.73 0.02 2.28
N ILE A 12 14.56 -0.97 2.01
CA ILE A 12 16.02 -0.85 2.13
C ILE A 12 16.58 -0.40 0.78
N ASP A 13 16.03 -0.95 -0.30
CA ASP A 13 16.41 -0.62 -1.68
C ASP A 13 15.18 -0.35 -2.56
N ASP A 14 15.40 0.18 -3.76
CA ASP A 14 14.34 0.40 -4.76
C ASP A 14 13.68 -0.92 -5.20
N GLU A 15 14.40 -2.05 -5.13
CA GLU A 15 13.82 -3.36 -5.43
C GLU A 15 12.66 -3.75 -4.47
N ASP A 16 12.75 -3.35 -3.19
CA ASP A 16 11.67 -3.56 -2.22
C ASP A 16 10.44 -2.71 -2.56
N ARG A 17 10.66 -1.48 -3.01
CA ARG A 17 9.58 -0.57 -3.44
C ARG A 17 8.87 -1.14 -4.67
N GLU A 18 9.62 -1.67 -5.63
CA GLU A 18 9.06 -2.34 -6.81
C GLU A 18 8.25 -3.58 -6.43
N LYS A 19 8.77 -4.43 -5.54
CA LYS A 19 8.03 -5.61 -5.05
C LYS A 19 6.73 -5.20 -4.36
N PHE A 20 6.77 -4.17 -3.52
CA PHE A 20 5.59 -3.64 -2.85
C PHE A 20 4.56 -3.12 -3.84
N MET A 21 4.98 -2.34 -4.85
CA MET A 21 4.08 -1.88 -5.92
C MET A 21 3.48 -3.05 -6.69
N LYS A 22 4.27 -4.07 -7.06
CA LYS A 22 3.76 -5.27 -7.74
C LYS A 22 2.69 -5.99 -6.92
N VAL A 23 2.89 -6.15 -5.61
CA VAL A 23 1.91 -6.75 -4.71
C VAL A 23 0.67 -5.85 -4.56
N LEU A 24 0.86 -4.54 -4.43
CA LEU A 24 -0.23 -3.57 -4.33
C LEU A 24 -1.12 -3.60 -5.57
N PHE A 25 -0.55 -3.64 -6.77
CA PHE A 25 -1.31 -3.77 -8.02
C PHE A 25 -2.04 -5.11 -8.15
N LYS A 26 -1.42 -6.22 -7.69
CA LYS A 26 -2.12 -7.51 -7.59
C LYS A 26 -3.30 -7.44 -6.62
N GLY A 27 -3.13 -6.76 -5.49
CA GLY A 27 -4.20 -6.50 -4.52
C GLY A 27 -5.31 -5.64 -5.12
N LYS A 28 -4.96 -4.59 -5.85
CA LYS A 28 -5.89 -3.71 -6.57
C LYS A 28 -6.80 -4.49 -7.52
N ALA A 29 -6.22 -5.42 -8.28
CA ALA A 29 -6.96 -6.27 -9.21
C ALA A 29 -7.95 -7.22 -8.50
N LYS A 30 -7.62 -7.66 -7.27
CA LYS A 30 -8.49 -8.56 -6.48
C LYS A 30 -9.54 -7.82 -5.67
N GLY A 31 -9.18 -6.69 -5.08
CA GLY A 31 -10.01 -5.94 -4.13
C GLY A 31 -10.85 -4.83 -4.76
N GLN A 32 -10.83 -4.69 -6.10
CA GLN A 32 -11.63 -3.70 -6.85
C GLN A 32 -11.63 -2.31 -6.19
N PHE A 33 -10.44 -1.80 -5.85
CA PHE A 33 -10.31 -0.45 -5.29
C PHE A 33 -9.51 0.46 -6.24
N LEU A 34 -9.84 1.74 -6.21
CA LEU A 34 -9.17 2.80 -6.96
C LEU A 34 -8.04 3.39 -6.12
N LEU A 35 -6.78 3.20 -6.55
CA LEU A 35 -5.64 3.89 -5.95
C LEU A 35 -5.48 5.27 -6.60
N TYR A 36 -5.82 6.33 -5.87
CA TYR A 36 -5.67 7.72 -6.33
C TYR A 36 -4.23 8.24 -6.19
N GLY A 37 -3.52 7.77 -5.17
CA GLY A 37 -2.15 8.19 -4.91
C GLY A 37 -1.46 7.30 -3.90
N TYR A 38 -0.13 7.25 -3.97
CA TYR A 38 0.69 6.53 -3.02
C TYR A 38 1.96 7.34 -2.73
N CYS A 39 2.42 7.29 -1.48
CA CYS A 39 3.69 7.84 -1.05
C CYS A 39 4.42 6.76 -0.26
N LEU A 40 5.53 6.28 -0.82
CA LEU A 40 6.40 5.27 -0.22
C LEU A 40 7.58 6.00 0.42
N MET A 41 7.64 6.02 1.75
CA MET A 41 8.81 6.46 2.50
C MET A 41 9.50 5.24 3.08
N ASN A 42 10.78 5.36 3.41
CA ASN A 42 11.59 4.23 3.90
C ASN A 42 10.98 3.54 5.13
N LYS A 43 10.24 4.25 5.99
CA LYS A 43 9.66 3.71 7.24
C LYS A 43 8.14 3.71 7.29
N HIS A 44 7.48 4.39 6.33
CA HIS A 44 6.05 4.67 6.35
C HIS A 44 5.47 4.63 4.94
N VAL A 45 4.25 4.10 4.81
CA VAL A 45 3.54 4.04 3.54
C VAL A 45 2.18 4.71 3.67
N HIS A 46 1.93 5.69 2.82
CA HIS A 46 0.64 6.35 2.69
C HIS A 46 -0.01 5.92 1.37
N LEU A 47 -1.22 5.38 1.45
CA LEU A 47 -2.01 4.97 0.31
C LEU A 47 -3.33 5.73 0.36
N LEU A 48 -3.65 6.41 -0.73
CA LEU A 48 -4.95 7.02 -0.95
C LEU A 48 -5.73 6.08 -1.86
N ILE A 49 -6.56 5.24 -1.25
CA ILE A 49 -7.44 4.31 -1.94
C ILE A 49 -8.89 4.74 -1.79
N LYS A 50 -9.69 4.46 -2.81
CA LYS A 50 -11.14 4.51 -2.76
C LYS A 50 -11.66 3.13 -3.04
N GLU A 51 -12.48 2.64 -2.14
CA GLU A 51 -13.20 1.40 -2.30
C GLU A 51 -14.32 1.61 -3.33
N ASP A 52 -14.50 0.64 -4.24
CA ASP A 52 -15.62 0.66 -5.19
C ASP A 52 -16.87 -0.02 -4.61
N GLU A 53 -16.71 -0.75 -3.51
CA GLU A 53 -17.78 -1.45 -2.78
C GLU A 53 -17.90 -0.92 -1.34
N GLU A 54 -19.11 -0.89 -0.79
CA GLU A 54 -19.39 -0.56 0.62
C GLU A 54 -18.86 -1.68 1.53
N ILE A 55 -17.56 -1.67 1.85
CA ILE A 55 -16.98 -2.62 2.80
C ILE A 55 -17.28 -2.13 4.22
N GLY A 56 -18.43 -2.55 4.77
CA GLY A 56 -18.77 -2.26 6.16
C GLY A 56 -20.22 -1.89 6.44
N THR A 57 -21.20 -2.59 5.87
CA THR A 57 -22.55 -2.61 6.47
C THR A 57 -22.48 -3.47 7.73
N SER A 58 -22.19 -2.82 8.87
CA SER A 58 -22.51 -3.37 10.20
C SER A 58 -23.96 -3.10 10.55
#